data_AF-A0A2N2RHH4-F1
#
_entry.id   AF-A0A2N2RHH4-F1
#
_cell.length_a   1.000
_cell.length_b   1.000
_cell.length_c   1.000
_cell.angle_alpha   90.00
_cell.angle_beta   90.00
_cell.angle_gamma   90.00
#
_symmetry.space_group_name_H-M   'P 1'
#
loop_
_entity.id
_entity.type
_entity.pdbx_description
1 polymer ?
#
loop_
_entity_poly.entity_id
_entity_poly.type
_entity_poly.pdbx_seq_one_letter_code
_entity_poly.pdbx_strand_id
1 'polypeptide(L)'
;MTAKQQSNNAVLGNKEMGMIQRLGNGIFRKLVVPSIALLAITTSVSAHADFRKALDAYIARDGTTMLKEVKDAVDKKNDDGLMLYLMAMNLDSITTNKHSLSDVSPKPASSQKTQTTFVSILDESQQAEVNKLLDAAVHNSNIDTRYLYNFKRLSKFTSQNRNQDEVVKELEYLAANGSADAAVELAQWYGSSRVLLPETARQWFIKAAELGDTYNSVSLTFIYLGYPANHWLSKDNCEHLKINGDCFERDIKKGSFWLKQAVKNVDKNPVYMRIFALDMGNMLSGHKLDGVKTDYRQAYLWYLLALNSPDFSGFGVSDKTIFNVIKSMHDNNLLLSAAPDLERVWNNEAKRNQVLYSKKLSQLPNLLLQERQQSKSNFNPVFTYLRATDGLPYKLEVFKDGNVKLGLDYFAQKVTSNYMKVSSQKVQEFLNALRKLGVNNWQLSSSLRADSSYWCNVCVGNDNMFTIQKLGNIASTYYIGYDRNDKVDAKTDIKIAQIFALVEKYFPTELLRCNIGNSETYNKECLAKNQSLIALAKKGE
;
A
#
# COMPACT_ATOMS: atom_id res chain seq x y z
N MET A 1 61.11 -12.44 21.41
CA MET A 1 60.01 -11.77 22.14
C MET A 1 59.36 -12.79 23.05
N THR A 2 59.34 -12.53 24.36
CA THR A 2 58.84 -13.50 25.35
C THR A 2 57.32 -13.49 25.39
N ALA A 3 56.70 -14.62 25.75
CA ALA A 3 55.24 -14.82 25.80
C ALA A 3 54.50 -13.75 26.64
N LYS A 4 55.20 -13.11 27.58
CA LYS A 4 54.67 -12.00 28.41
C LYS A 4 54.43 -10.72 27.60
N GLN A 5 55.17 -10.50 26.51
CA GLN A 5 55.06 -9.31 25.67
C GLN A 5 53.92 -9.44 24.63
N GLN A 6 53.60 -10.66 24.20
CA GLN A 6 52.41 -10.94 23.37
C GLN A 6 51.09 -10.83 24.15
N SER A 7 51.08 -11.23 25.42
CA SER A 7 49.91 -11.10 26.30
C SER A 7 49.54 -9.63 26.57
N ASN A 8 50.52 -8.76 26.82
CA ASN A 8 50.26 -7.35 27.08
C ASN A 8 49.75 -6.58 25.84
N ASN A 9 50.24 -6.94 24.64
CA ASN A 9 49.77 -6.32 23.39
C ASN A 9 48.35 -6.77 23.01
N ALA A 10 47.95 -8.00 23.36
CA ALA A 10 46.58 -8.48 23.13
C ALA A 10 45.54 -7.80 24.06
N VAL A 11 45.93 -7.48 25.30
CA VAL A 11 45.04 -6.79 26.26
C VAL A 11 44.89 -5.30 25.91
N LEU A 12 45.96 -4.65 25.42
CA LEU A 12 45.91 -3.26 24.93
C LEU A 12 45.10 -3.14 23.64
N GLY A 13 45.29 -4.07 22.68
CA GLY A 13 44.49 -4.11 21.44
C GLY A 13 43.00 -4.30 21.69
N ASN A 14 42.61 -5.15 22.66
CA ASN A 14 41.19 -5.36 23.00
C ASN A 14 40.56 -4.17 23.75
N LYS A 15 41.35 -3.40 24.51
CA LYS A 15 40.85 -2.18 25.17
C LYS A 15 40.68 -1.04 24.17
N GLU A 16 41.62 -0.82 23.27
CA GLU A 16 41.54 0.24 22.25
C GLU A 16 40.46 -0.05 21.20
N MET A 17 40.32 -1.31 20.77
CA MET A 17 39.28 -1.72 19.81
C MET A 17 37.88 -1.65 20.42
N GLY A 18 37.74 -1.95 21.73
CA GLY A 18 36.51 -1.74 22.49
C GLY A 18 36.17 -0.26 22.71
N MET A 19 37.17 0.62 22.82
CA MET A 19 36.95 2.07 22.96
C MET A 19 36.59 2.71 21.60
N ILE A 20 37.20 2.27 20.50
CA ILE A 20 36.88 2.71 19.13
C ILE A 20 35.50 2.19 18.69
N GLN A 21 35.11 0.96 19.04
CA GLN A 21 33.73 0.48 18.82
C GLN A 21 32.69 1.23 19.67
N ARG A 22 33.04 1.66 20.90
CA ARG A 22 32.14 2.46 21.76
C ARG A 22 32.06 3.92 21.33
N LEU A 23 33.15 4.51 20.85
CA LEU A 23 33.20 5.87 20.29
C LEU A 23 32.55 5.94 18.89
N GLY A 24 32.75 4.91 18.06
CA GLY A 24 32.07 4.73 16.78
C GLY A 24 30.55 4.59 16.97
N ASN A 25 30.11 3.71 17.87
CA ASN A 25 28.68 3.60 18.21
C ASN A 25 28.09 4.85 18.88
N GLY A 26 28.91 5.68 19.53
CA GLY A 26 28.48 6.90 20.22
C GLY A 26 28.30 8.13 19.32
N ILE A 27 29.07 8.24 18.24
CA ILE A 27 28.97 9.31 17.24
C ILE A 27 27.94 8.97 16.16
N PHE A 28 27.85 7.68 15.77
CA PHE A 28 26.93 7.17 14.73
C PHE A 28 25.48 7.06 15.22
N ARG A 29 25.26 6.81 16.52
CA ARG A 29 23.92 6.87 17.17
C ARG A 29 23.31 8.27 17.18
N LYS A 30 24.12 9.33 17.03
CA LYS A 30 23.69 10.73 17.11
C LYS A 30 23.25 11.33 15.77
N LEU A 31 23.52 10.67 14.64
CA LEU A 31 23.39 11.30 13.32
C LEU A 31 22.25 10.77 12.45
N VAL A 32 21.81 9.51 12.57
CA VAL A 32 20.96 8.90 11.50
C VAL A 32 19.66 8.21 11.94
N VAL A 33 19.30 8.30 13.22
CA VAL A 33 17.94 7.94 13.65
C VAL A 33 16.82 8.95 13.25
N PRO A 34 17.01 10.23 12.82
CA PRO A 34 15.87 11.17 12.62
C PRO A 34 15.22 11.05 11.29
N SER A 35 16.00 10.82 10.23
CA SER A 35 15.84 11.67 9.05
C SER A 35 14.53 11.35 8.32
N ILE A 36 13.89 10.26 8.75
CA ILE A 36 12.93 9.45 8.07
C ILE A 36 11.50 9.82 8.30
N ALA A 37 11.18 10.05 9.56
CA ALA A 37 10.01 10.83 9.86
C ALA A 37 10.24 12.27 9.38
N LEU A 38 11.48 12.77 9.35
CA LEU A 38 11.78 14.17 9.08
C LEU A 38 11.28 14.61 7.70
N LEU A 39 11.25 13.72 6.71
CA LEU A 39 11.00 14.12 5.32
C LEU A 39 9.63 13.80 4.76
N ALA A 40 8.89 12.89 5.39
CA ALA A 40 7.42 12.89 5.29
C ALA A 40 6.80 14.11 5.97
N ILE A 41 7.47 14.64 7.00
CA ILE A 41 7.12 15.86 7.75
C ILE A 41 7.48 17.13 6.97
N THR A 42 8.63 17.23 6.31
CA THR A 42 9.04 18.52 5.69
C THR A 42 8.27 18.95 4.43
N THR A 43 7.59 18.02 3.74
CA THR A 43 6.94 18.25 2.44
C THR A 43 5.42 18.35 2.53
N SER A 44 4.83 17.87 3.62
CA SER A 44 3.53 18.37 4.03
C SER A 44 3.75 19.83 4.43
N VAL A 45 3.22 20.76 3.64
CA VAL A 45 3.31 22.21 3.90
C VAL A 45 2.70 22.57 5.28
N SER A 46 2.07 21.61 5.97
CA SER A 46 1.46 21.72 7.29
C SER A 46 2.32 21.29 8.48
N ALA A 47 3.43 20.54 8.34
CA ALA A 47 4.18 20.14 9.54
C ALA A 47 5.17 21.24 9.99
N HIS A 48 4.76 22.00 11.00
CA HIS A 48 5.52 23.08 11.63
C HIS A 48 6.91 22.66 12.14
N ALA A 49 7.82 23.64 12.21
CA ALA A 49 9.24 23.52 12.59
C ALA A 49 9.51 22.81 13.91
N ASP A 50 8.53 22.76 14.81
CA ASP A 50 8.69 22.19 16.15
C ASP A 50 8.75 20.65 16.14
N PHE A 51 8.10 19.98 15.16
CA PHE A 51 8.27 18.53 15.01
C PHE A 51 9.65 18.13 14.53
N ARG A 52 10.27 18.98 13.71
CA ARG A 52 11.65 18.73 13.28
C ARG A 52 12.56 18.71 14.49
N LYS A 53 12.40 19.65 15.42
CA LYS A 53 13.18 19.70 16.65
C LYS A 53 12.91 18.51 17.60
N ALA A 54 11.65 18.09 17.73
CA ALA A 54 11.29 16.90 18.52
C ALA A 54 11.95 15.63 17.97
N LEU A 55 11.89 15.48 16.66
CA LEU A 55 12.52 14.37 15.97
C LEU A 55 14.04 14.49 16.03
N ASP A 56 14.60 15.69 15.91
CA ASP A 56 16.04 15.97 16.04
C ASP A 56 16.55 15.56 17.43
N ALA A 57 15.77 15.87 18.46
CA ALA A 57 16.09 15.46 19.83
C ALA A 57 15.92 13.94 20.05
N TYR A 58 14.94 13.30 19.39
CA TYR A 58 14.81 11.84 19.38
C TYR A 58 16.09 11.16 18.84
N ILE A 59 16.67 11.69 17.77
CA ILE A 59 17.99 11.23 17.26
C ILE A 59 19.07 11.42 18.28
N ALA A 60 19.11 12.64 18.84
CA ALA A 60 20.21 13.07 19.66
C ALA A 60 20.26 12.26 20.96
N ARG A 61 19.24 11.39 21.15
CA ARG A 61 18.95 10.64 22.36
C ARG A 61 18.75 11.59 23.53
N ASP A 62 18.26 12.77 23.21
CA ASP A 62 17.92 13.82 24.15
C ASP A 62 16.44 13.72 24.46
N GLY A 63 16.09 12.76 25.32
CA GLY A 63 14.71 12.52 25.71
C GLY A 63 14.04 13.76 26.32
N THR A 64 14.80 14.63 26.97
CA THR A 64 14.30 15.87 27.58
C THR A 64 13.90 16.89 26.52
N THR A 65 14.78 17.20 25.57
CA THR A 65 14.45 18.13 24.46
C THR A 65 13.38 17.51 23.56
N MET A 66 13.41 16.20 23.35
CA MET A 66 12.41 15.50 22.56
C MET A 66 11.03 15.63 23.19
N LEU A 67 10.91 15.34 24.48
CA LEU A 67 9.67 15.52 25.22
C LEU A 67 9.20 16.98 25.17
N LYS A 68 10.10 17.94 25.37
CA LYS A 68 9.78 19.37 25.28
C LYS A 68 9.20 19.74 23.92
N GLU A 69 9.85 19.35 22.83
CA GLU A 69 9.40 19.74 21.49
C GLU A 69 8.14 18.97 21.07
N VAL A 70 7.93 17.73 21.55
CA VAL A 70 6.63 17.05 21.42
C VAL A 70 5.55 17.86 22.15
N LYS A 71 5.81 18.35 23.37
CA LYS A 71 4.88 19.26 24.09
C LYS A 71 4.59 20.52 23.28
N ASP A 72 5.65 21.22 22.86
CA ASP A 72 5.52 22.46 22.09
C ASP A 72 4.70 22.26 20.81
N ALA A 73 4.84 21.08 20.18
CA ALA A 73 4.14 20.79 18.94
C ALA A 73 2.67 20.38 19.15
N VAL A 74 2.35 19.71 20.26
CA VAL A 74 0.96 19.50 20.71
C VAL A 74 0.30 20.83 21.08
N ASP A 75 1.01 21.70 21.82
CA ASP A 75 0.49 23.01 22.22
C ASP A 75 0.17 23.90 21.01
N LYS A 76 0.92 23.72 19.92
CA LYS A 76 0.70 24.40 18.63
C LYS A 76 -0.31 23.69 17.72
N LYS A 77 -0.97 22.62 18.18
CA LYS A 77 -1.96 21.83 17.43
C LYS A 77 -1.46 21.32 16.08
N ASN A 78 -0.23 20.81 16.05
CA ASN A 78 0.34 20.26 14.82
C ASN A 78 0.22 18.73 14.82
N ASP A 79 -1.00 18.27 14.58
CA ASP A 79 -1.37 16.89 14.86
C ASP A 79 -0.86 15.90 13.80
N ASP A 80 -0.77 16.32 12.54
CA ASP A 80 -0.19 15.54 11.45
C ASP A 80 1.31 15.23 11.67
N GLY A 81 2.06 16.17 12.27
CA GLY A 81 3.47 15.96 12.63
C GLY A 81 3.66 14.87 13.68
N LEU A 82 2.70 14.74 14.60
CA LEU A 82 2.72 13.74 15.67
C LEU A 82 2.50 12.32 15.14
N MET A 83 1.68 12.20 14.11
CA MET A 83 1.38 10.92 13.49
C MET A 83 2.57 10.39 12.69
N LEU A 84 3.34 11.30 12.12
CA LEU A 84 4.63 10.98 11.51
C LEU A 84 5.65 10.57 12.57
N TYR A 85 5.63 11.17 13.77
CA TYR A 85 6.44 10.74 14.92
C TYR A 85 6.04 9.33 15.41
N LEU A 86 4.75 9.00 15.45
CA LEU A 86 4.25 7.65 15.77
C LEU A 86 4.67 6.60 14.74
N MET A 87 4.61 6.97 13.46
CA MET A 87 5.15 6.13 12.40
C MET A 87 6.67 5.95 12.57
N ALA A 88 7.40 7.00 12.94
CA ALA A 88 8.84 6.94 13.25
C ALA A 88 9.14 5.95 14.38
N MET A 89 8.41 6.04 15.49
CA MET A 89 8.59 5.16 16.64
C MET A 89 8.26 3.70 16.29
N ASN A 90 7.22 3.48 15.48
CA ASN A 90 6.85 2.15 15.02
C ASN A 90 7.90 1.60 14.02
N LEU A 91 8.41 2.44 13.13
CA LEU A 91 9.52 2.11 12.24
C LEU A 91 10.77 1.78 13.05
N ASP A 92 11.13 2.57 14.06
CA ASP A 92 12.23 2.29 14.99
C ASP A 92 12.01 0.94 15.69
N SER A 93 10.81 0.67 16.19
CA SER A 93 10.50 -0.62 16.80
C SER A 93 10.67 -1.81 15.86
N ILE A 94 10.38 -1.64 14.57
CA ILE A 94 10.49 -2.72 13.56
C ILE A 94 11.93 -2.84 13.05
N THR A 95 12.62 -1.71 12.87
CA THR A 95 13.98 -1.61 12.31
C THR A 95 15.09 -1.77 13.33
N THR A 96 14.82 -1.61 14.63
CA THR A 96 15.74 -1.99 15.71
C THR A 96 16.20 -3.46 15.60
N ASN A 97 15.46 -4.27 14.84
CA ASN A 97 15.78 -5.66 14.53
C ASN A 97 16.50 -5.86 13.17
N LYS A 98 16.92 -4.78 12.48
CA LYS A 98 17.67 -4.80 11.21
C LYS A 98 19.03 -4.12 11.37
N HIS A 99 20.08 -4.75 10.84
CA HIS A 99 21.47 -4.30 10.93
C HIS A 99 22.07 -3.89 9.57
N SER A 100 21.45 -4.25 8.44
CA SER A 100 21.94 -3.96 7.07
C SER A 100 20.82 -3.75 6.03
N LEU A 101 21.12 -3.02 4.93
CA LEU A 101 20.29 -2.96 3.71
C LEU A 101 20.01 -4.35 3.12
N SER A 102 20.93 -5.29 3.35
CA SER A 102 20.81 -6.68 2.90
C SER A 102 19.95 -7.56 3.82
N ASP A 103 19.44 -7.03 4.94
CA ASP A 103 18.61 -7.81 5.86
C ASP A 103 17.17 -7.94 5.32
N VAL A 104 16.97 -9.03 4.59
CA VAL A 104 15.71 -9.38 3.92
C VAL A 104 14.60 -9.70 4.93
N SER A 105 14.93 -10.06 6.17
CA SER A 105 13.93 -10.33 7.22
C SER A 105 14.51 -10.09 8.62
N PRO A 106 13.73 -9.53 9.57
CA PRO A 106 14.15 -9.46 10.97
C PRO A 106 14.31 -10.89 11.49
N LYS A 107 15.55 -11.34 11.68
CA LYS A 107 15.79 -12.57 12.44
C LYS A 107 15.31 -12.30 13.86
N PRO A 108 14.56 -13.22 14.51
CA PRO A 108 14.29 -13.09 15.94
C PRO A 108 15.64 -12.99 16.62
N ALA A 109 15.96 -11.80 17.13
CA ALA A 109 17.19 -11.58 17.84
C ALA A 109 17.26 -12.60 18.99
N SER A 110 18.44 -13.16 19.22
CA SER A 110 18.74 -13.85 20.47
C SER A 110 18.20 -13.01 21.64
N SER A 111 17.65 -13.65 22.67
CA SER A 111 16.91 -13.12 23.84
C SER A 111 17.39 -11.82 24.54
N GLN A 112 18.48 -11.19 24.10
CA GLN A 112 18.78 -9.80 24.39
C GLN A 112 17.75 -8.90 23.71
N LYS A 113 16.72 -8.52 24.48
CA LYS A 113 15.77 -7.46 24.12
C LYS A 113 16.54 -6.20 23.74
N THR A 114 16.74 -5.96 22.45
CA THR A 114 17.11 -4.65 21.94
C THR A 114 15.94 -3.72 22.26
N GLN A 115 16.13 -2.87 23.26
CA GLN A 115 15.18 -1.81 23.58
C GLN A 115 15.13 -0.84 22.39
N THR A 116 13.92 -0.42 22.02
CA THR A 116 13.74 0.61 20.99
C THR A 116 14.43 1.90 21.43
N THR A 117 14.75 2.77 20.48
CA THR A 117 15.35 4.08 20.79
C THR A 117 14.47 4.83 21.78
N PHE A 118 13.15 4.78 21.60
CA PHE A 118 12.16 5.37 22.51
C PHE A 118 12.30 4.88 23.96
N VAL A 119 12.40 3.56 24.18
CA VAL A 119 12.56 2.99 25.53
C VAL A 119 13.92 3.33 26.13
N SER A 120 14.94 3.52 25.29
CA SER A 120 16.31 3.75 25.77
C SER A 120 16.64 5.20 26.13
N ILE A 121 15.85 6.18 25.67
CA ILE A 121 16.16 7.62 25.85
C ILE A 121 15.20 8.35 26.78
N LEU A 122 14.10 7.69 27.17
CA LEU A 122 13.10 8.23 28.07
C LEU A 122 12.97 7.31 29.29
N ASP A 123 12.94 7.88 30.48
CA ASP A 123 12.49 7.14 31.66
C ASP A 123 10.99 6.80 31.58
N GLU A 124 10.50 5.94 32.48
CA GLU A 124 9.10 5.51 32.46
C GLU A 124 8.10 6.67 32.59
N SER A 125 8.45 7.71 33.36
CA SER A 125 7.60 8.90 33.54
C SER A 125 7.54 9.71 32.25
N GLN A 126 8.68 9.92 31.59
CA GLN A 126 8.76 10.59 30.31
C GLN A 126 8.05 9.82 29.20
N GLN A 127 8.19 8.48 29.17
CA GLN A 127 7.44 7.63 28.24
C GLN A 127 5.92 7.78 28.43
N ALA A 128 5.46 7.77 29.68
CA ALA A 128 4.05 7.99 30.00
C ALA A 128 3.57 9.38 29.55
N GLU A 129 4.39 10.42 29.74
CA GLU A 129 4.06 11.77 29.29
C GLU A 129 4.03 11.89 27.76
N VAL A 130 4.99 11.28 27.04
CA VAL A 130 4.94 11.26 25.57
C VAL A 130 3.71 10.52 25.09
N ASN A 131 3.36 9.37 25.68
CA ASN A 131 2.13 8.65 25.33
C ASN A 131 0.88 9.52 25.58
N LYS A 132 0.85 10.30 26.66
CA LYS A 132 -0.24 11.24 26.94
C LYS A 132 -0.33 12.35 25.89
N LEU A 133 0.81 12.91 25.46
CA LEU A 133 0.87 13.93 24.40
C LEU A 133 0.49 13.34 23.03
N LEU A 134 0.94 12.12 22.77
CA LEU A 134 0.58 11.35 21.58
C LEU A 134 -0.93 11.14 21.51
N ASP A 135 -1.52 10.70 22.61
CA ASP A 135 -2.97 10.56 22.72
C ASP A 135 -3.65 11.91 22.49
N ALA A 136 -3.18 13.00 23.08
CA ALA A 136 -3.77 14.33 22.91
C ALA A 136 -3.79 14.80 21.44
N ALA A 137 -2.68 14.68 20.71
CA ALA A 137 -2.65 15.13 19.31
C ALA A 137 -3.26 14.11 18.32
N VAL A 138 -3.32 12.82 18.66
CA VAL A 138 -4.15 11.85 17.92
C VAL A 138 -5.62 12.27 17.93
N HIS A 139 -6.14 12.80 19.05
CA HIS A 139 -7.54 13.27 19.12
C HIS A 139 -7.83 14.43 18.17
N ASN A 140 -6.81 15.22 17.82
CA ASN A 140 -6.92 16.37 16.93
C ASN A 140 -6.49 16.06 15.48
N SER A 141 -5.93 14.87 15.22
CA SER A 141 -5.49 14.43 13.88
C SER A 141 -6.67 14.12 12.96
N ASN A 142 -6.40 13.97 11.65
CA ASN A 142 -7.42 13.49 10.72
C ASN A 142 -7.91 12.07 11.07
N ILE A 143 -9.11 11.74 10.59
CA ILE A 143 -9.87 10.62 11.14
C ILE A 143 -9.28 9.24 10.87
N ASP A 144 -8.73 9.01 9.67
CA ASP A 144 -8.09 7.75 9.32
C ASP A 144 -6.79 7.56 10.09
N THR A 145 -6.12 8.67 10.37
CA THR A 145 -4.88 8.66 11.12
C THR A 145 -5.13 8.35 12.59
N ARG A 146 -6.18 8.93 13.17
CA ARG A 146 -6.68 8.58 14.51
C ARG A 146 -7.12 7.11 14.58
N TYR A 147 -7.81 6.61 13.55
CA TYR A 147 -8.14 5.19 13.42
C TYR A 147 -6.89 4.31 13.40
N LEU A 148 -5.89 4.57 12.55
CA LEU A 148 -4.71 3.71 12.44
C LEU A 148 -3.90 3.64 13.75
N TYR A 149 -3.75 4.77 14.44
CA TYR A 149 -3.11 4.78 15.76
C TYR A 149 -3.90 3.95 16.76
N ASN A 150 -5.21 4.22 16.86
CA ASN A 150 -6.09 3.48 17.76
C ASN A 150 -6.12 2.00 17.39
N PHE A 151 -6.24 1.60 16.13
CA PHE A 151 -6.26 0.19 15.71
C PHE A 151 -4.98 -0.56 16.06
N LYS A 152 -3.79 0.04 15.88
CA LYS A 152 -2.51 -0.57 16.32
C LYS A 152 -2.41 -0.69 17.84
N ARG A 153 -2.95 0.29 18.54
CA ARG A 153 -3.11 0.27 19.98
C ARG A 153 -4.06 -0.91 20.32
N LEU A 154 -5.30 -0.86 19.83
CA LEU A 154 -6.41 -1.78 20.04
C LEU A 154 -6.07 -3.24 19.72
N SER A 155 -5.34 -3.53 18.63
CA SER A 155 -4.90 -4.89 18.30
C SER A 155 -3.93 -5.49 19.33
N LYS A 156 -3.19 -4.67 20.08
CA LYS A 156 -2.46 -5.12 21.29
C LYS A 156 -3.40 -5.20 22.51
N PHE A 157 -4.41 -4.34 22.61
CA PHE A 157 -5.35 -4.27 23.75
C PHE A 157 -6.49 -5.28 23.74
N THR A 158 -6.90 -5.83 22.59
CA THR A 158 -7.93 -6.90 22.52
C THR A 158 -7.47 -8.18 23.20
N SER A 159 -6.16 -8.33 23.46
CA SER A 159 -5.58 -9.40 24.28
C SER A 159 -5.48 -9.08 25.79
N GLN A 160 -5.75 -7.84 26.22
CA GLN A 160 -5.50 -7.36 27.60
C GLN A 160 -6.65 -6.47 28.12
N ASN A 161 -7.75 -7.09 28.59
CA ASN A 161 -8.72 -6.58 29.58
C ASN A 161 -9.07 -5.07 29.58
N ARG A 162 -9.26 -4.41 28.43
CA ARG A 162 -9.85 -3.06 28.38
C ARG A 162 -11.36 -3.09 28.24
N ASN A 163 -12.00 -2.01 28.68
CA ASN A 163 -13.42 -1.75 28.53
C ASN A 163 -13.78 -1.66 27.04
N GLN A 164 -14.43 -2.70 26.52
CA GLN A 164 -14.86 -2.79 25.12
C GLN A 164 -15.73 -1.59 24.69
N ASP A 165 -16.48 -0.99 25.62
CA ASP A 165 -17.34 0.15 25.34
C ASP A 165 -16.57 1.41 24.93
N GLU A 166 -15.36 1.62 25.47
CA GLU A 166 -14.54 2.77 25.08
C GLU A 166 -14.04 2.63 23.64
N VAL A 167 -13.69 1.40 23.25
CA VAL A 167 -13.23 1.08 21.90
C VAL A 167 -14.34 1.32 20.89
N VAL A 168 -15.54 0.82 21.19
CA VAL A 168 -16.71 0.97 20.32
C VAL A 168 -17.06 2.45 20.16
N LYS A 169 -17.15 3.22 21.25
CA LYS A 169 -17.45 4.66 21.19
C LYS A 169 -16.44 5.43 20.34
N GLU A 170 -15.17 5.08 20.46
CA GLU A 170 -14.10 5.69 19.67
C GLU A 170 -14.26 5.35 18.18
N LEU A 171 -14.48 4.08 17.85
CA LEU A 171 -14.74 3.66 16.48
C LEU A 171 -15.99 4.35 15.90
N GLU A 172 -17.09 4.47 16.66
CA GLU A 172 -18.31 5.17 16.25
C GLU A 172 -18.03 6.63 15.89
N TYR A 173 -17.25 7.32 16.74
CA TYR A 173 -16.80 8.67 16.47
C TYR A 173 -15.97 8.74 15.18
N LEU A 174 -15.02 7.82 14.98
CA LEU A 174 -14.15 7.78 13.81
C LEU A 174 -14.94 7.53 12.51
N ALA A 175 -15.84 6.57 12.54
CA ALA A 175 -16.67 6.21 11.39
C ALA A 175 -17.67 7.33 11.04
N ALA A 176 -18.26 7.99 12.05
CA ALA A 176 -19.15 9.14 11.85
C ALA A 176 -18.43 10.32 11.18
N ASN A 177 -17.14 10.48 11.45
CA ASN A 177 -16.29 11.55 10.91
C ASN A 177 -15.52 11.15 9.64
N GLY A 178 -15.84 10.00 9.04
CA GLY A 178 -15.41 9.65 7.68
C GLY A 178 -14.38 8.54 7.55
N SER A 179 -14.01 7.84 8.63
CA SER A 179 -13.10 6.70 8.51
C SER A 179 -13.83 5.45 8.02
N ALA A 180 -13.53 5.02 6.79
CA ALA A 180 -14.12 3.81 6.21
C ALA A 180 -13.73 2.56 7.01
N ASP A 181 -12.46 2.45 7.38
CA ASP A 181 -11.94 1.29 8.13
C ASP A 181 -12.60 1.18 9.51
N ALA A 182 -12.80 2.30 10.23
CA ALA A 182 -13.53 2.28 11.49
C ALA A 182 -14.98 1.79 11.32
N ALA A 183 -15.65 2.20 10.24
CA ALA A 183 -16.99 1.72 9.93
C ALA A 183 -17.01 0.21 9.63
N VAL A 184 -15.98 -0.32 8.95
CA VAL A 184 -15.82 -1.76 8.74
C VAL A 184 -15.67 -2.49 10.06
N GLU A 185 -14.79 -2.02 10.94
CA GLU A 185 -14.56 -2.64 12.26
C GLU A 185 -15.83 -2.63 13.11
N LEU A 186 -16.61 -1.54 13.12
CA LEU A 186 -17.90 -1.51 13.81
C LEU A 186 -18.88 -2.51 13.22
N ALA A 187 -18.97 -2.59 11.89
CA ALA A 187 -19.85 -3.55 11.24
C ALA A 187 -19.50 -4.99 11.62
N GLN A 188 -18.20 -5.31 11.69
CA GLN A 188 -17.70 -6.61 12.16
C GLN A 188 -17.93 -6.82 13.65
N TRP A 189 -17.70 -5.81 14.47
CA TRP A 189 -17.89 -5.85 15.92
C TRP A 189 -19.34 -6.17 16.27
N TYR A 190 -20.27 -5.35 15.77
CA TYR A 190 -21.70 -5.56 16.01
C TYR A 190 -22.21 -6.84 15.34
N GLY A 191 -21.70 -7.20 14.15
CA GLY A 191 -22.09 -8.41 13.43
C GLY A 191 -21.60 -9.72 14.06
N SER A 192 -20.45 -9.71 14.73
CA SER A 192 -19.89 -10.89 15.41
C SER A 192 -20.45 -11.08 16.82
N SER A 193 -20.86 -10.01 17.48
CA SER A 193 -21.54 -10.09 18.77
C SER A 193 -22.94 -10.66 18.59
N ARG A 194 -23.18 -11.90 19.04
CA ARG A 194 -24.50 -12.57 18.99
C ARG A 194 -25.61 -11.84 19.79
N VAL A 195 -25.26 -10.74 20.46
CA VAL A 195 -26.08 -10.03 21.45
C VAL A 195 -26.50 -8.63 20.96
N LEU A 196 -25.81 -8.03 19.99
CA LEU A 196 -26.11 -6.66 19.55
C LEU A 196 -26.93 -6.62 18.26
N LEU A 197 -27.67 -5.51 18.12
CA LEU A 197 -28.74 -5.33 17.14
C LEU A 197 -28.18 -5.41 15.70
N PRO A 198 -28.71 -6.34 14.88
CA PRO A 198 -28.37 -6.48 13.45
C PRO A 198 -28.51 -5.16 12.67
N GLU A 199 -29.40 -4.28 13.10
CA GLU A 199 -29.62 -2.98 12.48
C GLU A 199 -28.43 -2.04 12.66
N THR A 200 -27.75 -2.03 13.82
CA THR A 200 -26.55 -1.20 14.04
C THR A 200 -25.39 -1.69 13.19
N ALA A 201 -25.16 -3.01 13.14
CA ALA A 201 -24.16 -3.60 12.25
C ALA A 201 -24.42 -3.21 10.79
N ARG A 202 -25.69 -3.30 10.36
CA ARG A 202 -26.15 -2.90 9.03
C ARG A 202 -25.90 -1.43 8.71
N GLN A 203 -26.17 -0.52 9.64
CA GLN A 203 -25.91 0.91 9.45
C GLN A 203 -24.43 1.18 9.21
N TRP A 204 -23.54 0.55 9.99
CA TRP A 204 -22.09 0.69 9.80
C TRP A 204 -21.59 0.03 8.52
N PHE A 205 -22.19 -1.09 8.12
CA PHE A 205 -21.92 -1.75 6.85
C PHE A 205 -22.23 -0.84 5.66
N ILE A 206 -23.41 -0.18 5.69
CA ILE A 206 -23.80 0.83 4.70
C ILE A 206 -22.82 2.00 4.74
N LYS A 207 -22.51 2.52 5.93
CA LYS A 207 -21.60 3.64 6.10
C LYS A 207 -20.20 3.37 5.54
N ALA A 208 -19.64 2.19 5.76
CA ALA A 208 -18.35 1.80 5.21
C ALA A 208 -18.36 1.86 3.67
N ALA A 209 -19.42 1.34 3.05
CA ALA A 209 -19.59 1.41 1.60
C ALA A 209 -19.77 2.84 1.09
N GLU A 210 -20.52 3.71 1.79
CA GLU A 210 -20.65 5.15 1.48
C GLU A 210 -19.31 5.87 1.52
N LEU A 211 -18.43 5.49 2.45
CA LEU A 211 -17.07 6.01 2.59
C LEU A 211 -16.10 5.43 1.55
N GLY A 212 -16.57 4.54 0.66
CA GLY A 212 -15.82 4.03 -0.47
C GLY A 212 -15.13 2.70 -0.23
N ASP A 213 -15.46 1.99 0.86
CA ASP A 213 -14.99 0.62 1.03
C ASP A 213 -15.59 -0.30 -0.05
N THR A 214 -14.70 -0.95 -0.81
CA THR A 214 -15.10 -1.79 -1.94
C THR A 214 -15.78 -3.06 -1.45
N TYR A 215 -15.25 -3.68 -0.39
CA TYR A 215 -15.73 -4.96 0.09
C TYR A 215 -17.18 -4.88 0.60
N ASN A 216 -17.50 -3.85 1.37
CA ASN A 216 -18.85 -3.57 1.86
C ASN A 216 -19.79 -3.17 0.70
N SER A 217 -19.30 -2.41 -0.28
CA SER A 217 -20.10 -2.10 -1.50
C SER A 217 -20.47 -3.37 -2.28
N VAL A 218 -19.53 -4.30 -2.44
CA VAL A 218 -19.78 -5.60 -3.10
C VAL A 218 -20.79 -6.42 -2.30
N SER A 219 -20.60 -6.47 -0.99
CA SER A 219 -21.49 -7.24 -0.12
C SER A 219 -22.92 -6.68 -0.12
N LEU A 220 -23.09 -5.35 -0.04
CA LEU A 220 -24.40 -4.70 -0.16
C LEU A 220 -25.05 -4.97 -1.52
N THR A 221 -24.26 -5.03 -2.59
CA THR A 221 -24.76 -5.43 -3.92
C THR A 221 -25.42 -6.80 -3.83
N PHE A 222 -24.70 -7.80 -3.33
CA PHE A 222 -25.20 -9.17 -3.28
C PHE A 222 -26.39 -9.31 -2.33
N ILE A 223 -26.31 -8.69 -1.16
CA ILE A 223 -27.39 -8.64 -0.18
C ILE A 223 -28.68 -8.08 -0.82
N TYR A 224 -28.63 -6.89 -1.41
CA TYR A 224 -29.81 -6.25 -2.00
C TYR A 224 -30.34 -6.96 -3.24
N LEU A 225 -29.48 -7.70 -3.97
CA LEU A 225 -29.91 -8.51 -5.09
C LEU A 225 -30.45 -9.89 -4.67
N GLY A 226 -30.30 -10.28 -3.40
CA GLY A 226 -30.69 -11.60 -2.90
C GLY A 226 -29.72 -12.71 -3.30
N TYR A 227 -28.46 -12.37 -3.58
CA TYR A 227 -27.41 -13.33 -3.93
C TYR A 227 -26.78 -13.93 -2.66
N PRO A 228 -26.78 -15.26 -2.49
CA PRO A 228 -26.10 -15.91 -1.37
C PRO A 228 -24.59 -15.81 -1.61
N ALA A 229 -23.97 -14.74 -1.09
CA ALA A 229 -22.53 -14.63 -1.09
C ALA A 229 -21.96 -15.26 0.19
N ASN A 230 -20.79 -15.91 0.07
CA ASN A 230 -20.03 -16.47 1.20
C ASN A 230 -19.33 -15.38 2.05
N HIS A 231 -19.81 -14.13 1.98
CA HIS A 231 -19.27 -12.99 2.71
C HIS A 231 -19.93 -12.88 4.09
N TRP A 232 -19.37 -12.03 4.95
CA TRP A 232 -19.62 -12.01 6.41
C TRP A 232 -21.08 -11.87 6.85
N LEU A 233 -21.99 -11.49 5.94
CA LEU A 233 -23.44 -11.47 6.13
C LEU A 233 -24.10 -12.39 5.10
N SER A 234 -23.91 -13.70 5.23
CA SER A 234 -24.64 -14.67 4.42
C SER A 234 -26.12 -14.69 4.83
N LYS A 235 -26.99 -15.14 3.91
CA LYS A 235 -28.40 -15.39 4.21
C LYS A 235 -28.55 -16.32 5.43
N ASP A 236 -27.68 -17.32 5.53
CA ASP A 236 -27.63 -18.25 6.67
C ASP A 236 -27.27 -17.54 7.99
N ASN A 237 -26.36 -16.55 7.98
CA ASN A 237 -26.09 -15.72 9.15
C ASN A 237 -27.31 -14.89 9.56
N CYS A 238 -28.06 -14.37 8.59
CA CYS A 238 -29.29 -13.63 8.85
C CYS A 238 -30.43 -14.52 9.37
N GLU A 239 -30.60 -15.72 8.81
CA GLU A 239 -31.59 -16.71 9.23
C GLU A 239 -31.25 -17.32 10.60
N HIS A 240 -29.96 -17.58 10.89
CA HIS A 240 -29.52 -18.08 12.19
C HIS A 240 -29.68 -17.09 13.34
N LEU A 241 -29.69 -15.78 13.06
CA LEU A 241 -29.93 -14.74 14.07
C LEU A 241 -31.40 -14.65 14.50
N LYS A 242 -32.31 -15.48 13.94
CA LYS A 242 -33.77 -15.48 14.24
C LYS A 242 -34.41 -14.09 14.13
N ILE A 243 -33.86 -13.24 13.28
CA ILE A 243 -34.45 -11.94 12.96
C ILE A 243 -35.64 -12.27 12.06
N ASN A 244 -36.86 -12.07 12.54
CA ASN A 244 -38.06 -12.18 11.72
C ASN A 244 -38.09 -11.01 10.73
N GLY A 245 -37.34 -11.15 9.63
CA GLY A 245 -37.18 -10.17 8.56
C GLY A 245 -35.82 -10.37 7.89
N ASP A 246 -35.78 -10.35 6.55
CA ASP A 246 -34.51 -10.30 5.83
C ASP A 246 -33.70 -9.12 6.37
N CYS A 247 -32.44 -9.33 6.77
CA CYS A 247 -31.55 -8.25 7.24
C CYS A 247 -31.54 -7.05 6.28
N PHE A 248 -31.78 -7.32 5.00
CA PHE A 248 -32.04 -6.33 3.99
C PHE A 248 -33.16 -6.85 3.08
N GLU A 249 -34.27 -6.12 3.02
CA GLU A 249 -35.24 -6.32 1.96
C GLU A 249 -34.55 -6.17 0.61
N ARG A 250 -34.84 -7.12 -0.28
CA ARG A 250 -34.33 -7.10 -1.63
C ARG A 250 -34.72 -5.81 -2.35
N ASP A 251 -33.74 -5.13 -2.94
CA ASP A 251 -33.93 -3.87 -3.66
C ASP A 251 -32.96 -3.80 -4.85
N ILE A 252 -33.48 -4.09 -6.04
CA ILE A 252 -32.68 -4.14 -7.28
C ILE A 252 -32.01 -2.79 -7.57
N LYS A 253 -32.66 -1.67 -7.24
CA LYS A 253 -32.11 -0.33 -7.49
C LYS A 253 -30.93 -0.07 -6.56
N LYS A 254 -31.05 -0.38 -5.27
CA LYS A 254 -29.94 -0.26 -4.31
C LYS A 254 -28.81 -1.23 -4.63
N GLY A 255 -29.11 -2.49 -4.98
CA GLY A 255 -28.10 -3.45 -5.41
C GLY A 255 -27.30 -2.94 -6.62
N SER A 256 -28.00 -2.41 -7.63
CA SER A 256 -27.36 -1.80 -8.80
C SER A 256 -26.53 -0.55 -8.48
N PHE A 257 -26.99 0.27 -7.53
CA PHE A 257 -26.24 1.44 -7.05
C PHE A 257 -24.93 1.01 -6.38
N TRP A 258 -24.99 0.08 -5.44
CA TRP A 258 -23.81 -0.43 -4.74
C TRP A 258 -22.85 -1.15 -5.66
N LEU A 259 -23.36 -1.83 -6.68
CA LEU A 259 -22.54 -2.47 -7.70
C LEU A 259 -21.68 -1.43 -8.43
N LYS A 260 -22.26 -0.29 -8.81
CA LYS A 260 -21.50 0.80 -9.43
C LYS A 260 -20.46 1.38 -8.48
N GLN A 261 -20.78 1.55 -7.20
CA GLN A 261 -19.80 2.01 -6.19
C GLN A 261 -18.64 1.02 -6.03
N ALA A 262 -18.94 -0.29 -5.97
CA ALA A 262 -17.94 -1.34 -5.92
C ALA A 262 -17.02 -1.28 -7.13
N VAL A 263 -17.59 -1.26 -8.35
CA VAL A 263 -16.82 -1.18 -9.60
C VAL A 263 -16.01 0.12 -9.69
N LYS A 264 -16.51 1.24 -9.17
CA LYS A 264 -15.78 2.51 -9.12
C LYS A 264 -14.58 2.45 -8.17
N ASN A 265 -14.70 1.72 -7.07
CA ASN A 265 -13.67 1.66 -6.02
C ASN A 265 -12.73 0.45 -6.14
N VAL A 266 -13.05 -0.57 -6.95
CA VAL A 266 -12.30 -1.83 -7.01
C VAL A 266 -10.82 -1.66 -7.37
N ASP A 267 -10.48 -0.65 -8.17
CA ASP A 267 -9.08 -0.35 -8.53
C ASP A 267 -8.27 0.21 -7.33
N LYS A 268 -8.93 0.68 -6.26
CA LYS A 268 -8.29 1.13 -5.02
C LYS A 268 -7.85 -0.03 -4.14
N ASN A 269 -8.48 -1.19 -4.26
CA ASN A 269 -8.16 -2.36 -3.47
C ASN A 269 -8.01 -3.62 -4.34
N PRO A 270 -6.81 -3.87 -4.90
CA PRO A 270 -6.57 -4.99 -5.80
C PRO A 270 -6.77 -6.34 -5.13
N VAL A 271 -6.74 -6.43 -3.79
CA VAL A 271 -6.98 -7.66 -3.04
C VAL A 271 -8.39 -8.20 -3.29
N TYR A 272 -9.38 -7.30 -3.36
CA TYR A 272 -10.77 -7.70 -3.54
C TYR A 272 -11.20 -7.84 -5.00
N MET A 273 -10.43 -7.30 -5.96
CA MET A 273 -10.75 -7.39 -7.39
C MET A 273 -11.02 -8.83 -7.83
N ARG A 274 -10.16 -9.77 -7.40
CA ARG A 274 -10.23 -11.17 -7.81
C ARG A 274 -11.50 -11.87 -7.33
N ILE A 275 -11.82 -11.71 -6.04
CA ILE A 275 -13.01 -12.29 -5.41
C ILE A 275 -14.27 -11.66 -6.03
N PHE A 276 -14.31 -10.33 -6.10
CA PHE A 276 -15.42 -9.59 -6.69
C PHE A 276 -15.68 -10.02 -8.13
N ALA A 277 -14.62 -10.17 -8.94
CA ALA A 277 -14.76 -10.59 -10.33
C ALA A 277 -15.28 -12.03 -10.46
N LEU A 278 -14.88 -12.96 -9.58
CA LEU A 278 -15.49 -14.30 -9.55
C LEU A 278 -16.99 -14.22 -9.24
N ASP A 279 -17.38 -13.47 -8.21
CA ASP A 279 -18.77 -13.37 -7.79
C ASP A 279 -19.64 -12.71 -8.86
N MET A 280 -19.11 -11.68 -9.53
CA MET A 280 -19.75 -11.06 -10.70
C MET A 280 -19.95 -12.04 -11.85
N GLY A 281 -18.95 -12.87 -12.13
CA GLY A 281 -19.07 -13.92 -13.13
C GLY A 281 -20.17 -14.91 -12.77
N ASN A 282 -20.19 -15.39 -11.52
CA ASN A 282 -21.19 -16.32 -11.01
C ASN A 282 -22.60 -15.74 -11.13
N MET A 283 -22.79 -14.51 -10.68
CA MET A 283 -24.05 -13.77 -10.80
C MET A 283 -24.56 -13.73 -12.25
N LEU A 284 -23.68 -13.43 -13.22
CA LEU A 284 -24.07 -13.28 -14.63
C LEU A 284 -24.22 -14.62 -15.36
N SER A 285 -23.65 -15.70 -14.84
CA SER A 285 -23.63 -17.03 -15.47
C SER A 285 -24.89 -17.87 -15.24
N GLY A 286 -25.81 -17.49 -14.35
CA GLY A 286 -27.05 -18.24 -14.19
C GLY A 286 -27.53 -18.45 -12.76
N HIS A 287 -26.89 -17.88 -11.75
CA HIS A 287 -27.59 -17.67 -10.48
C HIS A 287 -28.77 -16.73 -10.76
N LYS A 288 -30.00 -17.25 -10.69
CA LYS A 288 -31.24 -16.53 -10.97
C LYS A 288 -31.40 -15.38 -9.96
N LEU A 289 -30.79 -14.24 -10.25
CA LEU A 289 -31.15 -12.98 -9.60
C LEU A 289 -32.20 -12.32 -10.47
N ASP A 290 -33.45 -12.25 -10.01
CA ASP A 290 -34.45 -11.54 -10.82
C ASP A 290 -34.00 -10.08 -11.02
N GLY A 291 -34.17 -9.60 -12.24
CA GLY A 291 -33.65 -8.32 -12.69
C GLY A 291 -32.25 -8.36 -13.31
N VAL A 292 -31.47 -9.43 -13.10
CA VAL A 292 -30.17 -9.62 -13.78
C VAL A 292 -30.34 -10.69 -14.85
N LYS A 293 -30.36 -10.27 -16.12
CA LYS A 293 -30.38 -11.20 -17.24
C LYS A 293 -29.04 -11.94 -17.30
N THR A 294 -29.09 -13.25 -17.43
CA THR A 294 -27.91 -14.07 -17.72
C THR A 294 -27.21 -13.54 -18.96
N ASP A 295 -25.91 -13.31 -18.84
CA ASP A 295 -25.05 -12.84 -19.91
C ASP A 295 -23.73 -13.61 -19.81
N TYR A 296 -23.69 -14.76 -20.49
CA TYR A 296 -22.54 -15.65 -20.45
C TYR A 296 -21.27 -14.97 -20.97
N ARG A 297 -21.39 -14.03 -21.92
CA ARG A 297 -20.24 -13.26 -22.42
C ARG A 297 -19.68 -12.39 -21.31
N GLN A 298 -20.53 -11.62 -20.62
CA GLN A 298 -20.06 -10.78 -19.51
C GLN A 298 -19.55 -11.62 -18.33
N ALA A 299 -20.21 -12.74 -18.01
CA ALA A 299 -19.74 -13.68 -17.00
C ALA A 299 -18.31 -14.17 -17.30
N TYR A 300 -18.07 -14.61 -18.54
CA TYR A 300 -16.76 -15.01 -19.01
C TYR A 300 -15.70 -13.91 -18.87
N LEU A 301 -16.04 -12.66 -19.25
CA LEU A 301 -15.11 -11.53 -19.11
C LEU A 301 -14.76 -11.24 -17.64
N TRP A 302 -15.71 -11.41 -16.72
CA TRP A 302 -15.46 -11.29 -15.29
C TRP A 302 -14.61 -12.44 -14.75
N TYR A 303 -14.83 -13.68 -15.17
CA TYR A 303 -13.94 -14.80 -14.82
C TYR A 303 -12.52 -14.61 -15.34
N LEU A 304 -12.37 -14.11 -16.57
CA LEU A 304 -11.06 -13.74 -17.11
C LEU A 304 -10.39 -12.64 -16.28
N LEU A 305 -11.15 -11.62 -15.86
CA LEU A 305 -10.64 -10.57 -14.98
C LEU A 305 -10.19 -11.13 -13.63
N ALA A 306 -10.97 -12.03 -13.04
CA ALA A 306 -10.62 -12.71 -11.79
C ALA A 306 -9.31 -13.50 -11.95
N LEU A 307 -9.21 -14.32 -13.01
CA LEU A 307 -8.05 -15.16 -13.30
C LEU A 307 -6.77 -14.34 -13.49
N ASN A 308 -6.89 -13.16 -14.11
CA ASN A 308 -5.77 -12.26 -14.38
C ASN A 308 -5.55 -11.19 -13.30
N SER A 309 -6.28 -11.26 -12.18
CA SER A 309 -6.07 -10.40 -11.00
C SER A 309 -5.11 -11.06 -10.01
N PRO A 310 -4.29 -10.29 -9.27
CA PRO A 310 -3.33 -10.83 -8.32
C PRO A 310 -4.00 -11.73 -7.28
N ASP A 311 -3.40 -12.90 -7.05
CA ASP A 311 -3.78 -13.82 -5.97
C ASP A 311 -2.98 -13.50 -4.72
N PHE A 312 -3.65 -12.95 -3.71
CA PHE A 312 -3.06 -12.74 -2.39
C PHE A 312 -3.26 -14.02 -1.60
N SER A 313 -2.34 -14.97 -1.79
CA SER A 313 -2.33 -16.26 -1.12
C SER A 313 -2.51 -16.10 0.40
N GLY A 314 -3.68 -16.48 0.92
CA GLY A 314 -4.05 -16.31 2.32
C GLY A 314 -5.52 -15.92 2.53
N PHE A 315 -6.11 -15.18 1.58
CA PHE A 315 -7.51 -14.73 1.65
C PHE A 315 -8.29 -14.98 0.34
N GLY A 316 -7.67 -15.66 -0.64
CA GLY A 316 -8.07 -15.60 -2.05
C GLY A 316 -8.70 -16.84 -2.68
N VAL A 317 -9.35 -16.60 -3.83
CA VAL A 317 -9.90 -17.60 -4.76
C VAL A 317 -8.79 -18.14 -5.65
N SER A 318 -8.52 -19.45 -5.61
CA SER A 318 -7.47 -20.07 -6.43
C SER A 318 -7.76 -20.02 -7.94
N ASP A 319 -6.71 -20.04 -8.77
CA ASP A 319 -6.84 -20.19 -10.24
C ASP A 319 -7.66 -21.43 -10.60
N LYS A 320 -7.46 -22.53 -9.86
CA LYS A 320 -8.20 -23.78 -10.02
C LYS A 320 -9.71 -23.56 -9.85
N THR A 321 -10.11 -22.76 -8.88
CA THR A 321 -11.53 -22.43 -8.65
C THR A 321 -12.12 -21.72 -9.87
N ILE A 322 -11.44 -20.70 -10.38
CA ILE A 322 -11.91 -19.91 -11.53
C ILE A 322 -11.91 -20.77 -12.80
N PHE A 323 -10.84 -21.53 -13.02
CA PHE A 323 -10.73 -22.46 -14.14
C PHE A 323 -11.86 -23.49 -14.16
N ASN A 324 -12.21 -24.06 -12.99
CA ASN A 324 -13.30 -25.02 -12.88
C ASN A 324 -14.66 -24.42 -13.28
N VAL A 325 -14.90 -23.15 -12.97
CA VAL A 325 -16.13 -22.46 -13.38
C VAL A 325 -16.15 -22.26 -14.90
N ILE A 326 -15.04 -21.84 -15.50
CA ILE A 326 -14.93 -21.73 -16.97
C ILE A 326 -15.06 -23.11 -17.64
N LYS A 327 -14.46 -24.16 -17.04
CA LYS A 327 -14.63 -25.55 -17.51
C LYS A 327 -16.08 -25.98 -17.45
N SER A 328 -16.80 -25.65 -16.39
CA SER A 328 -18.24 -25.91 -16.30
C SER A 328 -19.00 -25.22 -17.45
N MET A 329 -18.62 -23.99 -17.82
CA MET A 329 -19.22 -23.34 -19.00
C MET A 329 -18.95 -24.11 -20.30
N HIS A 330 -17.75 -24.67 -20.47
CA HIS A 330 -17.42 -25.55 -21.61
C HIS A 330 -18.25 -26.84 -21.58
N ASP A 331 -18.23 -27.56 -20.47
CA ASP A 331 -18.91 -28.85 -20.30
C ASP A 331 -20.43 -28.73 -20.55
N ASN A 332 -21.02 -27.56 -20.29
CA ASN A 332 -22.43 -27.25 -20.51
C ASN A 332 -22.72 -26.50 -21.83
N ASN A 333 -21.75 -26.42 -22.76
CA ASN A 333 -21.86 -25.72 -24.05
C ASN A 333 -22.22 -24.22 -23.95
N LEU A 334 -22.04 -23.60 -22.79
CA LEU A 334 -22.27 -22.18 -22.55
C LEU A 334 -21.11 -21.34 -23.12
N LEU A 335 -19.91 -21.92 -23.11
CA LEU A 335 -18.70 -21.25 -23.57
C LEU A 335 -18.70 -21.00 -25.08
N LEU A 336 -19.42 -21.81 -25.87
CA LEU A 336 -19.60 -21.57 -27.32
C LEU A 336 -20.23 -20.19 -27.59
N SER A 337 -21.22 -19.79 -26.80
CA SER A 337 -21.85 -18.47 -26.91
C SER A 337 -21.04 -17.35 -26.25
N ALA A 338 -20.38 -17.67 -25.14
CA ALA A 338 -19.63 -16.70 -24.34
C ALA A 338 -18.27 -16.35 -24.95
N ALA A 339 -17.56 -17.32 -25.52
CA ALA A 339 -16.17 -17.19 -25.98
C ALA A 339 -15.85 -18.26 -27.04
N PRO A 340 -16.42 -18.16 -28.26
CA PRO A 340 -16.28 -19.18 -29.29
C PRO A 340 -14.84 -19.49 -29.68
N ASP A 341 -13.94 -18.51 -29.56
CA ASP A 341 -12.51 -18.72 -29.84
C ASP A 341 -11.82 -19.56 -28.77
N LEU A 342 -12.19 -19.41 -27.49
CA LEU A 342 -11.69 -20.27 -26.41
C LEU A 342 -12.26 -21.69 -26.54
N GLU A 343 -13.54 -21.81 -26.87
CA GLU A 343 -14.22 -23.08 -27.10
C GLU A 343 -13.51 -23.90 -28.20
N ARG A 344 -13.18 -23.27 -29.33
CA ARG A 344 -12.48 -23.91 -30.46
C ARG A 344 -11.13 -24.52 -30.08
N VAL A 345 -10.47 -23.96 -29.06
CA VAL A 345 -9.14 -24.41 -28.62
C VAL A 345 -9.17 -25.14 -27.28
N TRP A 346 -10.35 -25.46 -26.73
CA TRP A 346 -10.48 -25.98 -25.38
C TRP A 346 -9.65 -27.25 -25.12
N ASN A 347 -9.67 -28.18 -26.08
CA ASN A 347 -8.94 -29.45 -26.01
C ASN A 347 -7.44 -29.31 -26.30
N ASN A 348 -6.98 -28.14 -26.76
CA ASN A 348 -5.57 -27.83 -26.91
C ASN A 348 -5.11 -27.02 -25.70
N GLU A 349 -4.53 -27.69 -24.71
CA GLU A 349 -4.12 -27.07 -23.45
C GLU A 349 -3.24 -25.83 -23.64
N ALA A 350 -2.25 -25.88 -24.52
CA ALA A 350 -1.36 -24.75 -24.77
C ALA A 350 -2.11 -23.52 -25.31
N LYS A 351 -2.98 -23.72 -26.31
CA LYS A 351 -3.79 -22.64 -26.89
C LYS A 351 -4.87 -22.14 -25.92
N ARG A 352 -5.51 -23.04 -25.17
CA ARG A 352 -6.48 -22.70 -24.12
C ARG A 352 -5.83 -21.81 -23.06
N ASN A 353 -4.67 -22.20 -22.55
CA ASN A 353 -3.94 -21.44 -21.54
C ASN A 353 -3.47 -20.09 -22.10
N GLN A 354 -3.05 -20.01 -23.36
CA GLN A 354 -2.72 -18.74 -24.01
C GLN A 354 -3.89 -17.74 -24.03
N VAL A 355 -5.11 -18.23 -24.22
CA VAL A 355 -6.32 -17.38 -24.21
C VAL A 355 -6.74 -17.01 -22.79
N LEU A 356 -6.70 -17.95 -21.84
CA LEU A 356 -7.12 -17.72 -20.45
C LEU A 356 -6.16 -16.79 -19.69
N TYR A 357 -4.87 -17.03 -19.83
CA TYR A 357 -3.81 -16.27 -19.15
C TYR A 357 -3.27 -15.17 -20.07
N SER A 358 -4.19 -14.50 -20.78
CA SER A 358 -3.81 -13.46 -21.74
C SER A 358 -3.22 -12.25 -21.02
N LYS A 359 -2.06 -11.85 -21.54
CA LYS A 359 -1.22 -10.74 -21.10
C LYS A 359 -1.93 -9.41 -20.88
N LYS A 360 -2.90 -9.18 -21.76
CA LYS A 360 -3.81 -8.05 -21.73
C LYS A 360 -5.16 -8.62 -22.08
N LEU A 361 -6.10 -8.45 -21.18
CA LEU A 361 -7.50 -8.69 -21.49
C LEU A 361 -7.87 -7.77 -22.67
N SER A 362 -8.08 -8.37 -23.83
CA SER A 362 -8.46 -7.65 -25.05
C SER A 362 -9.81 -6.94 -24.88
N GLN A 363 -10.63 -7.46 -23.96
CA GLN A 363 -11.91 -6.92 -23.57
C GLN A 363 -12.05 -6.97 -22.05
N LEU A 364 -12.61 -5.91 -21.48
CA LEU A 364 -12.97 -5.83 -20.08
C LEU A 364 -14.50 -5.93 -19.94
N PRO A 365 -15.02 -6.32 -18.77
CA PRO A 365 -16.45 -6.27 -18.51
C PRO A 365 -17.02 -4.87 -18.79
N ASN A 366 -18.19 -4.82 -19.43
CA ASN A 366 -18.81 -3.56 -19.90
C ASN A 366 -19.03 -2.57 -18.76
N LEU A 367 -19.51 -3.06 -17.61
CA LEU A 367 -19.76 -2.22 -16.44
C LEU A 367 -18.47 -1.59 -15.92
N LEU A 368 -17.37 -2.35 -15.87
CA LEU A 368 -16.06 -1.83 -15.48
C LEU A 368 -15.54 -0.79 -16.50
N LEU A 369 -15.76 -1.03 -17.80
CA LEU A 369 -15.40 -0.05 -18.83
C LEU A 369 -16.18 1.26 -18.69
N GLN A 370 -17.49 1.18 -18.47
CA GLN A 370 -18.36 2.34 -18.29
C GLN A 370 -17.95 3.18 -17.07
N GLU A 371 -17.77 2.54 -15.91
CA GLU A 371 -17.36 3.24 -14.69
C GLU A 371 -15.96 3.83 -14.84
N ARG A 372 -15.01 3.11 -15.45
CA ARG A 372 -13.68 3.64 -15.76
C ARG A 372 -13.76 4.82 -16.72
N GLN A 373 -14.64 4.80 -17.73
CA GLN A 373 -14.83 5.95 -18.63
C GLN A 373 -15.39 7.17 -17.91
N GLN A 374 -16.35 6.97 -16.99
CA GLN A 374 -16.92 8.04 -16.18
C GLN A 374 -15.92 8.62 -15.17
N SER A 375 -15.04 7.79 -14.62
CA SER A 375 -14.00 8.22 -13.67
C SER A 375 -12.70 8.71 -14.33
N LYS A 376 -12.46 8.34 -15.60
CA LYS A 376 -11.27 8.71 -16.40
C LYS A 376 -11.06 10.20 -16.59
N SER A 377 -12.10 11.04 -16.45
CA SER A 377 -11.94 12.49 -16.62
C SER A 377 -11.17 13.15 -15.47
N ASN A 378 -11.12 12.54 -14.27
CA ASN A 378 -10.66 13.25 -13.06
C ASN A 378 -9.53 12.55 -12.26
N PHE A 379 -9.17 11.29 -12.55
CA PHE A 379 -8.30 10.50 -11.65
C PHE A 379 -7.11 9.78 -12.27
N ASN A 380 -6.76 10.03 -13.54
CA ASN A 380 -5.57 9.39 -14.11
C ASN A 380 -4.31 10.22 -13.87
N PRO A 381 -3.24 9.63 -13.31
CA PRO A 381 -1.96 10.29 -13.30
C PRO A 381 -1.45 10.44 -14.74
N VAL A 382 -0.94 11.63 -15.06
CA VAL A 382 -0.24 11.88 -16.32
C VAL A 382 1.15 11.22 -16.33
N PHE A 383 1.67 10.89 -15.14
CA PHE A 383 2.92 10.16 -14.95
C PHE A 383 2.88 9.32 -13.66
N THR A 384 3.36 8.08 -13.72
CA THR A 384 3.62 7.24 -12.54
C THR A 384 5.07 6.80 -12.55
N TYR A 385 5.73 6.79 -11.41
CA TYR A 385 7.08 6.27 -11.21
C TYR A 385 7.10 5.31 -10.03
N LEU A 386 7.44 4.05 -10.27
CA LEU A 386 7.65 3.03 -9.26
C LEU A 386 9.14 2.69 -9.23
N ARG A 387 9.73 2.70 -8.05
CA ARG A 387 11.10 2.23 -7.84
C ARG A 387 11.11 1.22 -6.71
N ALA A 388 11.68 0.05 -6.98
CA ALA A 388 11.67 -1.11 -6.08
C ALA A 388 13.05 -1.46 -5.50
N THR A 389 14.10 -0.71 -5.83
CA THR A 389 15.50 -1.05 -5.47
C THR A 389 15.88 -0.69 -4.04
N ASP A 390 16.68 -1.54 -3.40
CA ASP A 390 17.63 -1.25 -2.30
C ASP A 390 17.09 -0.37 -1.17
N GLY A 391 16.10 -0.89 -0.44
CA GLY A 391 15.70 -0.33 0.85
C GLY A 391 14.19 -0.22 1.00
N LEU A 392 13.57 0.70 0.25
CA LEU A 392 12.13 0.95 0.34
C LEU A 392 11.49 1.23 -1.01
N PRO A 393 10.64 0.31 -1.50
CA PRO A 393 9.86 0.55 -2.70
C PRO A 393 8.91 1.75 -2.52
N TYR A 394 8.83 2.60 -3.54
CA TYR A 394 7.88 3.71 -3.56
C TYR A 394 7.28 3.93 -4.94
N LYS A 395 6.08 4.52 -4.93
CA LYS A 395 5.28 4.88 -6.10
C LYS A 395 4.94 6.36 -6.06
N LEU A 396 5.36 7.12 -7.05
CA LEU A 396 5.01 8.53 -7.24
C LEU A 396 3.99 8.66 -8.38
N GLU A 397 2.90 9.37 -8.16
CA GLU A 397 1.85 9.62 -9.16
C GLU A 397 1.65 11.13 -9.32
N VAL A 398 1.73 11.62 -10.55
CA VAL A 398 1.57 13.04 -10.89
C VAL A 398 0.31 13.20 -11.71
N PHE A 399 -0.58 14.10 -11.30
CA PHE A 399 -1.86 14.37 -11.93
C PHE A 399 -1.83 15.68 -12.74
N LYS A 400 -2.70 15.79 -13.75
CA LYS A 400 -2.75 16.95 -14.66
C LYS A 400 -3.00 18.28 -13.92
N ASP A 401 -3.77 18.21 -12.85
CA ASP A 401 -4.11 19.35 -12.00
C ASP A 401 -2.97 19.76 -11.05
N GLY A 402 -1.84 19.05 -11.08
CA GLY A 402 -0.69 19.33 -10.21
C GLY A 402 -0.71 18.61 -8.86
N ASN A 403 -1.73 17.80 -8.56
CA ASN A 403 -1.65 16.90 -7.41
C ASN A 403 -0.52 15.89 -7.64
N VAL A 404 0.27 15.61 -6.61
CA VAL A 404 1.28 14.55 -6.61
C VAL A 404 1.01 13.67 -5.41
N LYS A 405 0.91 12.36 -5.63
CA LYS A 405 0.76 11.36 -4.58
C LYS A 405 2.04 10.55 -4.45
N LEU A 406 2.37 10.18 -3.22
CA LEU A 406 3.47 9.27 -2.92
C LEU A 406 2.91 8.09 -2.13
N GLY A 407 3.11 6.91 -2.66
CA GLY A 407 2.88 5.63 -2.01
C GLY A 407 4.20 5.05 -1.55
N LEU A 408 4.32 4.71 -0.27
CA LEU A 408 5.44 3.93 0.26
C LEU A 408 4.95 2.49 0.52
N ASP A 409 5.65 1.50 0.00
CA ASP A 409 5.33 0.09 0.24
C ASP A 409 6.21 -0.42 1.39
N TYR A 410 5.62 -0.56 2.57
CA TYR A 410 6.32 -0.98 3.79
C TYR A 410 5.70 -2.27 4.31
N PHE A 411 6.38 -3.41 4.14
CA PHE A 411 5.99 -4.71 4.71
C PHE A 411 4.50 -5.04 4.51
N ALA A 412 4.01 -4.93 3.26
CA ALA A 412 2.61 -5.13 2.87
C ALA A 412 1.60 -4.05 3.32
N GLN A 413 2.03 -3.00 4.00
CA GLN A 413 1.23 -1.80 4.25
C GLN A 413 1.57 -0.73 3.22
N LYS A 414 0.57 -0.34 2.42
CA LYS A 414 0.70 0.75 1.46
C LYS A 414 0.21 2.04 2.10
N VAL A 415 1.13 2.93 2.45
CA VAL A 415 0.77 4.28 2.87
C VAL A 415 0.78 5.15 1.63
N THR A 416 -0.38 5.59 1.17
CA THR A 416 -0.50 6.54 0.05
C THR A 416 -1.08 7.84 0.56
N SER A 417 -0.36 8.94 0.38
CA SER A 417 -0.83 10.27 0.77
C SER A 417 -0.68 11.26 -0.38
N ASN A 418 -1.43 12.36 -0.29
CA ASN A 418 -1.13 13.54 -1.09
C ASN A 418 0.25 14.06 -0.63
N TYR A 419 1.24 13.95 -1.52
CA TYR A 419 2.61 14.29 -1.22
C TYR A 419 2.84 15.79 -1.32
N MET A 420 2.45 16.36 -2.46
CA MET A 420 2.58 17.80 -2.70
C MET A 420 1.59 18.25 -3.77
N LYS A 421 1.31 19.55 -3.79
CA LYS A 421 0.63 20.22 -4.91
C LYS A 421 1.64 21.10 -5.65
N VAL A 422 1.74 20.91 -6.96
CA VAL A 422 2.49 21.80 -7.86
C VAL A 422 1.54 22.52 -8.81
N SER A 423 2.02 23.53 -9.54
CA SER A 423 1.22 24.12 -10.61
C SER A 423 1.08 23.15 -11.79
N SER A 424 -0.03 23.22 -12.51
CA SER A 424 -0.19 22.47 -13.77
C SER A 424 0.90 22.83 -14.78
N GLN A 425 1.43 24.06 -14.75
CA GLN A 425 2.58 24.46 -15.56
C GLN A 425 3.83 23.65 -15.22
N LYS A 426 4.17 23.47 -13.94
CA LYS A 426 5.32 22.64 -13.51
C LYS A 426 5.17 21.19 -13.96
N VAL A 427 3.94 20.66 -13.96
CA VAL A 427 3.64 19.33 -14.54
C VAL A 427 3.90 19.31 -16.05
N GLN A 428 3.49 20.34 -16.80
CA GLN A 428 3.77 20.42 -18.24
C GLN A 428 5.26 20.55 -18.55
N GLU A 429 6.00 21.33 -17.76
CA GLU A 429 7.45 21.45 -17.88
C GLU A 429 8.16 20.10 -17.65
N PHE A 430 7.73 19.35 -16.64
CA PHE A 430 8.21 18.00 -16.38
C PHE A 430 7.92 17.05 -17.55
N LEU A 431 6.69 17.03 -18.06
CA LEU A 431 6.31 16.21 -19.21
C LEU A 431 7.09 16.60 -20.48
N ASN A 432 7.38 17.89 -20.68
CA ASN A 432 8.22 18.38 -21.77
C ASN A 432 9.68 17.94 -21.61
N ALA A 433 10.22 17.94 -20.40
CA ALA A 433 11.57 17.43 -20.12
C ALA A 433 11.67 15.92 -20.44
N LEU A 434 10.67 15.12 -20.06
CA LEU A 434 10.59 13.71 -20.44
C LEU A 434 10.53 13.51 -21.97
N ARG A 435 9.79 14.36 -22.69
CA ARG A 435 9.76 14.32 -24.16
C ARG A 435 11.11 14.62 -24.78
N LYS A 436 11.86 15.58 -24.22
CA LYS A 436 13.22 15.94 -24.69
C LYS A 436 14.22 14.80 -24.51
N LEU A 437 14.06 13.95 -23.50
CA LEU A 437 14.83 12.70 -23.37
C LEU A 437 14.52 11.67 -24.48
N GLY A 438 13.56 11.94 -25.36
CA GLY A 438 13.16 11.04 -26.42
C GLY A 438 12.45 9.79 -25.91
N VAL A 439 11.87 9.82 -24.70
CA VAL A 439 11.22 8.65 -24.07
C VAL A 439 10.16 8.02 -24.97
N ASN A 440 9.47 8.83 -25.78
CA ASN A 440 8.50 8.35 -26.77
C ASN A 440 9.08 7.43 -27.85
N ASN A 441 10.40 7.54 -28.09
CA ASN A 441 11.15 6.80 -29.10
C ASN A 441 11.97 5.66 -28.48
N TRP A 442 11.94 5.49 -27.15
CA TRP A 442 12.68 4.42 -26.50
C TRP A 442 12.07 3.09 -26.88
N GLN A 443 12.86 2.25 -27.56
CA GLN A 443 12.50 0.85 -27.77
C GLN A 443 12.55 0.13 -26.43
N LEU A 444 11.48 -0.59 -26.10
CA LEU A 444 11.43 -1.43 -24.91
C LEU A 444 12.47 -2.55 -25.09
N SER A 445 13.57 -2.50 -24.32
CA SER A 445 14.72 -3.42 -24.42
C SER A 445 14.32 -4.88 -24.25
N SER A 446 13.26 -5.09 -23.48
CA SER A 446 12.44 -6.28 -23.56
C SER A 446 11.05 -5.84 -23.95
N SER A 447 10.47 -6.40 -25.01
CA SER A 447 9.06 -6.76 -24.93
C SER A 447 8.99 -7.78 -23.80
N LEU A 448 9.08 -7.34 -22.54
CA LEU A 448 8.77 -8.14 -21.37
C LEU A 448 7.40 -8.64 -21.73
N ARG A 449 7.40 -9.92 -22.10
CA ARG A 449 6.30 -10.67 -22.64
C ARG A 449 5.31 -10.48 -21.50
N ALA A 450 4.37 -9.54 -21.61
CA ALA A 450 3.46 -9.06 -20.57
C ALA A 450 2.58 -10.15 -19.95
N ASP A 451 3.16 -11.28 -19.59
CA ASP A 451 2.53 -12.44 -19.01
C ASP A 451 1.99 -12.02 -17.67
N SER A 452 0.70 -11.78 -17.61
CA SER A 452 -0.02 -11.52 -16.38
C SER A 452 0.08 -12.70 -15.41
N SER A 453 0.51 -13.90 -15.84
CA SER A 453 0.83 -15.02 -14.95
C SER A 453 2.24 -14.94 -14.33
N TYR A 454 3.10 -14.05 -14.83
CA TYR A 454 4.27 -13.57 -14.08
C TYR A 454 3.86 -12.32 -13.29
N TRP A 455 2.92 -12.47 -12.35
CA TRP A 455 3.14 -11.86 -11.03
C TRP A 455 4.36 -12.57 -10.47
N CYS A 456 5.47 -11.95 -10.79
CA CYS A 456 6.69 -12.65 -11.09
C CYS A 456 7.34 -13.05 -9.77
N ASN A 457 7.34 -14.36 -9.49
CA ASN A 457 8.20 -14.98 -8.47
C ASN A 457 9.70 -14.65 -8.70
N VAL A 458 10.04 -14.07 -9.85
CA VAL A 458 11.38 -13.59 -10.25
C VAL A 458 11.47 -12.04 -10.29
N CYS A 459 10.40 -11.28 -10.05
CA CYS A 459 10.41 -9.80 -10.17
C CYS A 459 10.70 -9.11 -8.86
N VAL A 460 11.26 -9.88 -7.93
CA VAL A 460 12.03 -9.38 -6.81
C VAL A 460 13.25 -8.54 -7.27
N GLY A 461 13.46 -8.30 -8.57
CA GLY A 461 14.53 -7.45 -9.13
C GLY A 461 14.11 -6.45 -10.22
N ASN A 462 12.81 -6.27 -10.52
CA ASN A 462 12.42 -5.18 -11.43
C ASN A 462 12.42 -3.85 -10.69
N ASP A 463 13.54 -3.17 -10.86
CA ASP A 463 14.02 -2.13 -9.98
C ASP A 463 13.40 -0.74 -10.23
N ASN A 464 12.97 -0.45 -11.46
CA ASN A 464 12.27 0.79 -11.81
C ASN A 464 11.20 0.55 -12.89
N MET A 465 10.05 1.20 -12.75
CA MET A 465 8.97 1.23 -13.75
C MET A 465 8.41 2.64 -13.80
N PHE A 466 8.05 3.12 -14.99
CA PHE A 466 7.28 4.35 -15.09
C PHE A 466 6.23 4.30 -16.19
N THR A 467 5.17 5.10 -16.05
CA THR A 467 4.12 5.25 -17.04
C THR A 467 4.02 6.71 -17.44
N ILE A 468 3.78 6.96 -18.73
CA ILE A 468 3.45 8.29 -19.25
C ILE A 468 2.11 8.18 -19.97
N GLN A 469 1.15 9.01 -19.60
CA GLN A 469 -0.12 9.10 -20.32
C GLN A 469 0.11 9.88 -21.64
N LYS A 470 -0.06 9.22 -22.79
CA LYS A 470 -0.07 9.92 -24.08
C LYS A 470 -1.41 10.63 -24.29
N LEU A 471 -1.38 11.72 -25.05
CA LEU A 471 -2.59 12.38 -25.57
C LEU A 471 -3.44 11.31 -26.29
N GLY A 472 -4.69 11.13 -25.85
CA GLY A 472 -5.57 10.04 -26.33
C GLY A 472 -5.80 8.87 -25.36
N ASN A 473 -5.48 9.02 -24.07
CA ASN A 473 -5.76 8.05 -23.00
C ASN A 473 -5.02 6.70 -23.07
N ILE A 474 -4.01 6.56 -23.93
CA ILE A 474 -3.14 5.37 -23.95
C ILE A 474 -1.93 5.67 -23.07
N ALA A 475 -1.86 5.06 -21.89
CA ALA A 475 -0.65 5.08 -21.07
C ALA A 475 0.40 4.16 -21.72
N SER A 476 1.61 4.69 -21.94
CA SER A 476 2.77 3.86 -22.28
C SER A 476 3.48 3.53 -20.97
N THR A 477 3.51 2.25 -20.61
CA THR A 477 4.29 1.74 -19.46
C THR A 477 5.66 1.30 -19.96
N TYR A 478 6.70 1.81 -19.33
CA TYR A 478 8.08 1.45 -19.57
C TYR A 478 8.60 0.71 -18.34
N TYR A 479 9.02 -0.52 -18.54
CA TYR A 479 9.71 -1.32 -17.53
C TYR A 479 11.20 -1.17 -17.78
N ILE A 480 11.93 -0.73 -16.76
CA ILE A 480 13.40 -0.70 -16.82
C ILE A 480 13.92 -1.38 -15.56
N GLY A 481 14.08 -2.69 -15.65
CA GLY A 481 14.57 -3.53 -14.56
C GLY A 481 15.95 -4.09 -14.86
N TYR A 482 16.63 -4.52 -13.80
CA TYR A 482 17.77 -5.40 -13.89
C TYR A 482 17.21 -6.82 -13.99
N ASP A 483 17.50 -7.55 -15.07
CA ASP A 483 17.56 -9.00 -14.88
C ASP A 483 18.75 -9.23 -13.96
N ARG A 484 18.54 -9.87 -12.80
CA ARG A 484 19.64 -10.15 -11.86
C ARG A 484 20.77 -10.96 -12.51
N ASN A 485 20.51 -11.60 -13.65
CA ASN A 485 21.46 -12.42 -14.38
C ASN A 485 22.08 -11.72 -15.61
N ASP A 486 21.47 -10.66 -16.14
CA ASP A 486 22.02 -9.94 -17.30
C ASP A 486 22.64 -8.60 -16.90
N LYS A 487 23.85 -8.34 -17.41
CA LYS A 487 24.45 -7.01 -17.33
C LYS A 487 23.58 -6.05 -18.11
N VAL A 488 22.92 -5.13 -17.40
CA VAL A 488 22.24 -4.00 -18.03
C VAL A 488 23.26 -3.23 -18.86
N ASP A 489 22.91 -2.94 -20.11
CA ASP A 489 23.79 -2.13 -20.95
C ASP A 489 23.89 -0.70 -20.38
N ALA A 490 25.07 -0.09 -20.48
CA ALA A 490 25.32 1.22 -19.89
C ALA A 490 24.36 2.32 -20.40
N LYS A 491 23.78 2.19 -21.60
CA LYS A 491 22.82 3.17 -22.14
C LYS A 491 21.48 3.06 -21.41
N THR A 492 21.07 1.85 -21.04
CA THR A 492 19.86 1.62 -20.25
C THR A 492 20.00 2.20 -18.84
N ASP A 493 21.14 2.00 -18.17
CA ASP A 493 21.40 2.63 -16.86
C ASP A 493 21.39 4.16 -16.93
N ILE A 494 21.98 4.75 -17.98
CA ILE A 494 21.93 6.20 -18.23
C ILE A 494 20.49 6.69 -18.37
N LYS A 495 19.62 5.96 -19.08
CA LYS A 495 18.20 6.31 -19.23
C LYS A 495 17.43 6.27 -17.90
N ILE A 496 17.64 5.23 -17.09
CA ILE A 496 17.05 5.14 -15.74
C ILE A 496 17.48 6.35 -14.92
N ALA A 497 18.79 6.61 -14.91
CA ALA A 497 19.39 7.73 -14.22
C ALA A 497 18.82 9.09 -14.68
N GLN A 498 18.60 9.30 -15.98
CA GLN A 498 17.99 10.53 -16.51
C GLN A 498 16.55 10.72 -16.04
N ILE A 499 15.73 9.67 -16.05
CA ILE A 499 14.36 9.75 -15.52
C ILE A 499 14.37 10.02 -14.03
N PHE A 500 15.21 9.29 -13.30
CA PHE A 500 15.40 9.49 -11.87
C PHE A 500 15.77 10.95 -11.56
N ALA A 501 16.74 11.51 -12.28
CA ALA A 501 17.17 12.90 -12.12
C ALA A 501 16.04 13.90 -12.42
N LEU A 502 15.20 13.64 -13.43
CA LEU A 502 14.02 14.47 -13.70
C LEU A 502 12.97 14.35 -12.60
N VAL A 503 12.69 13.15 -12.10
CA VAL A 503 11.76 12.97 -10.97
C VAL A 503 12.26 13.77 -9.77
N GLU A 504 13.52 13.62 -9.39
CA GLU A 504 14.09 14.36 -8.25
C GLU A 504 14.12 15.88 -8.47
N LYS A 505 14.36 16.34 -9.70
CA LYS A 505 14.34 17.77 -10.02
C LYS A 505 12.96 18.40 -9.85
N TYR A 506 11.90 17.72 -10.29
CA TYR A 506 10.55 18.28 -10.30
C TYR A 506 9.73 17.92 -9.06
N PHE A 507 9.97 16.74 -8.51
CA PHE A 507 9.28 16.15 -7.36
C PHE A 507 10.33 15.48 -6.45
N PRO A 508 11.13 16.27 -5.71
CA PRO A 508 12.25 15.74 -4.93
C PRO A 508 11.74 14.68 -3.94
N THR A 509 12.13 13.43 -4.13
CA THR A 509 11.78 12.29 -3.24
C THR A 509 12.95 11.80 -2.43
N GLU A 510 14.19 12.18 -2.77
CA GLU A 510 15.42 11.87 -2.03
C GLU A 510 15.26 12.13 -0.54
N LEU A 511 14.74 13.31 -0.26
CA LEU A 511 14.35 13.80 1.03
C LEU A 511 13.57 12.70 1.77
N LEU A 512 12.48 12.19 1.22
CA LEU A 512 11.73 11.11 1.87
C LEU A 512 12.52 9.80 1.96
N ARG A 513 13.13 9.34 0.86
CA ARG A 513 13.58 7.94 0.70
C ARG A 513 14.91 7.60 1.36
N CYS A 514 15.89 8.47 1.18
CA CYS A 514 17.24 8.26 1.73
C CYS A 514 17.29 8.44 3.22
N ASN A 515 16.21 8.97 3.71
CA ASN A 515 15.92 9.01 5.08
C ASN A 515 14.78 8.02 5.27
N ILE A 516 14.90 6.69 5.05
CA ILE A 516 13.90 5.72 5.62
C ILE A 516 14.49 4.67 6.58
N GLY A 517 15.81 4.50 6.61
CA GLY A 517 16.49 3.62 7.57
C GLY A 517 17.23 4.40 8.66
N ASN A 518 17.15 3.93 9.91
CA ASN A 518 17.76 4.54 11.12
C ASN A 518 19.30 4.43 11.15
N SER A 519 19.90 3.91 10.08
CA SER A 519 21.33 3.58 9.99
C SER A 519 22.06 4.61 9.14
N GLU A 520 23.14 5.20 9.67
CA GLU A 520 23.99 6.14 8.93
C GLU A 520 24.59 5.53 7.68
N THR A 521 24.84 4.22 7.76
CA THR A 521 25.18 3.40 6.61
C THR A 521 24.07 3.48 5.55
N TYR A 522 22.80 3.26 5.90
CA TYR A 522 21.67 3.34 4.96
C TYR A 522 21.55 4.73 4.31
N ASN A 523 21.60 5.81 5.10
CA ASN A 523 21.44 7.17 4.56
C ASN A 523 22.58 7.54 3.62
N LYS A 524 23.83 7.32 4.04
CA LYS A 524 25.02 7.56 3.21
C LYS A 524 24.97 6.73 1.93
N GLU A 525 24.60 5.46 2.03
CA GLU A 525 24.44 4.57 0.88
C GLU A 525 23.35 5.07 -0.08
N CYS A 526 22.19 5.51 0.43
CA CYS A 526 21.14 6.03 -0.42
C CYS A 526 21.49 7.36 -1.09
N LEU A 527 22.08 8.32 -0.34
CA LEU A 527 22.50 9.60 -0.90
C LEU A 527 23.62 9.41 -1.94
N ALA A 528 24.63 8.59 -1.61
CA ALA A 528 25.67 8.23 -2.56
C ALA A 528 25.09 7.56 -3.81
N LYS A 529 24.08 6.69 -3.65
CA LYS A 529 23.39 6.06 -4.78
C LYS A 529 22.62 7.09 -5.62
N ASN A 530 21.89 8.02 -5.02
CA ASN A 530 21.20 9.08 -5.75
C ASN A 530 22.19 9.98 -6.50
N GLN A 531 23.28 10.39 -5.86
CA GLN A 531 24.34 11.19 -6.49
C GLN A 531 24.99 10.42 -7.64
N SER A 532 25.25 9.12 -7.46
CA SER A 532 25.75 8.25 -8.52
C SER A 532 24.79 8.20 -9.71
N LEU A 533 23.48 8.06 -9.46
CA LEU A 533 22.47 8.09 -10.52
C LEU A 533 22.41 9.48 -11.20
N ILE A 534 22.43 10.58 -10.46
CA ILE A 534 22.43 11.93 -11.03
C ILE A 534 23.70 12.17 -11.86
N ALA A 535 24.86 11.70 -11.40
CA ALA A 535 26.12 11.77 -12.14
C ALA A 535 26.07 10.90 -13.41
N LEU A 536 25.46 9.71 -13.33
CA LEU A 536 25.27 8.83 -14.47
C LEU A 536 24.32 9.44 -15.50
N ALA A 537 23.28 10.15 -15.08
CA ALA A 537 22.33 10.82 -15.95
C ALA A 537 23.01 11.84 -16.89
N LYS A 538 24.02 12.55 -16.35
CA LYS A 538 24.80 13.57 -17.08
C LYS A 538 25.75 12.97 -18.11
N LYS A 539 26.08 11.67 -18.04
CA LYS A 539 26.94 11.02 -19.05
C LYS A 539 26.20 10.74 -20.37
N GLY A 540 24.88 10.92 -20.40
CA GLY A 540 24.05 10.76 -21.59
C GLY A 540 23.62 12.06 -22.26
N GLU A 541 24.06 13.20 -21.73
CA GLU A 541 24.00 14.52 -22.38
C GLU A 541 25.22 14.69 -23.30
#